data_AF-A0A7F8Q0Z6-F1
#
_entry.id   AF-A0A7F8Q0Z6-F1
#
_cell.length_a   1.000
_cell.length_b   1.000
_cell.length_c   1.000
_cell.angle_alpha   90.00
_cell.angle_beta   90.00
_cell.angle_gamma   90.00
#
_symmetry.space_group_name_H-M   'P 1'
#
loop_
_entity.id
_entity.type
_entity.pdbx_description
1 polymer ?
#
loop_
_entity_poly.entity_id
_entity_poly.type
_entity_poly.pdbx_seq_one_letter_code
_entity_poly.pdbx_strand_id
1 'polypeptide(L)'
;MVVLDPMKPGGPYKIFNATKELANTAAYQSVRIFSVSLVQAERELEDLAQVDLQWAKPTSENLGHGIFKYMSAVCWLFGRSLYDTLQYPIGLVSSSWAGTPIEAWSSGRSLRACGVLTRGLIPSDSVTGPSKYSVLWNAMIHPLHNMTLKGVIWYQGESNVNFNRDLYNCTFPALIEDWRQTFHRGSQGQTERFFPFGFVQVCVGRKKVWGMGVGVCCGGLFPGIHIPFCALIVCWSKTECQT
;
A
#
# COMPACT_ATOMS: atom_id res chain seq x y z
N MET A 1 9.31 0.62 13.68
CA MET A 1 9.24 -0.86 13.61
C MET A 1 7.84 -1.27 14.08
N VAL A 2 7.03 -1.88 13.21
CA VAL A 2 5.71 -2.42 13.62
C VAL A 2 5.97 -3.78 14.25
N VAL A 3 5.77 -3.87 15.57
CA VAL A 3 5.89 -5.14 16.30
C VAL A 3 4.53 -5.82 16.26
N LEU A 4 4.48 -7.08 15.86
CA LEU A 4 3.27 -7.89 15.92
C LEU A 4 3.28 -8.73 17.20
N ASP A 5 2.14 -8.81 17.87
CA ASP A 5 1.95 -9.69 19.03
C ASP A 5 1.66 -11.12 18.53
N PRO A 6 2.50 -12.11 18.87
CA PRO A 6 2.21 -13.49 18.56
C PRO A 6 1.07 -13.99 19.46
N MET A 7 -0.17 -13.91 18.97
CA MET A 7 -1.25 -14.71 19.56
C MET A 7 -1.05 -16.20 19.24
N LYS A 8 -1.77 -17.06 19.99
CA LYS A 8 -1.72 -18.53 19.93
C LYS A 8 -1.57 -19.10 18.50
N PRO A 9 -0.92 -20.27 18.33
CA PRO A 9 -0.68 -20.86 17.01
C PRO A 9 -1.98 -20.93 16.18
N GLY A 10 -1.98 -20.29 15.01
CA GLY A 10 -3.11 -20.29 14.05
C GLY A 10 -4.08 -19.11 14.15
N GLY A 11 -3.86 -18.13 15.03
CA GLY A 11 -4.64 -16.88 15.08
C GLY A 11 -4.11 -15.78 14.14
N PRO A 12 -4.96 -14.82 13.71
CA PRO A 12 -4.50 -13.66 12.94
C PRO A 12 -3.53 -12.80 13.78
N TYR A 13 -2.44 -12.33 13.17
CA TYR A 13 -1.46 -11.46 13.81
C TYR A 13 -2.08 -10.09 14.16
N LYS A 14 -1.82 -9.60 15.38
CA LYS A 14 -2.26 -8.28 15.83
C LYS A 14 -1.06 -7.37 16.03
N ILE A 15 -1.26 -6.05 15.92
CA ILE A 15 -0.22 -5.10 16.32
C ILE A 15 0.04 -5.25 17.83
N PHE A 16 1.29 -5.19 18.23
CA PHE A 16 1.68 -5.07 19.63
C PHE A 16 0.97 -3.90 20.28
N ASN A 17 0.24 -4.17 21.37
CA ASN A 17 -0.57 -3.19 22.08
C ASN A 17 -1.73 -2.57 21.26
N ALA A 18 -2.30 -3.33 20.32
CA ALA A 18 -3.44 -2.89 19.51
C ALA A 18 -4.60 -2.31 20.34
N THR A 19 -4.89 -2.85 21.52
CA THR A 19 -5.96 -2.35 22.39
C THR A 19 -5.73 -0.89 22.82
N LYS A 20 -4.49 -0.54 23.19
CA LYS A 20 -4.14 0.85 23.57
C LYS A 20 -4.20 1.78 22.36
N GLU A 21 -3.72 1.33 21.21
CA GLU A 21 -3.78 2.11 19.97
C GLU A 21 -5.24 2.40 19.56
N LEU A 22 -6.12 1.41 19.64
CA LEU A 22 -7.55 1.58 19.33
C LEU A 22 -8.25 2.49 20.35
N ALA A 23 -7.90 2.41 21.63
CA ALA A 23 -8.43 3.31 22.66
C ALA A 23 -8.00 4.78 22.44
N ASN A 24 -6.80 5.00 21.91
CA ASN A 24 -6.27 6.34 21.67
C ASN A 24 -6.77 7.00 20.37
N THR A 25 -7.56 6.29 19.55
CA THR A 25 -8.10 6.83 18.28
C THR A 25 -8.89 8.12 18.46
N ALA A 26 -9.56 8.28 19.61
CA ALA A 26 -10.29 9.49 19.97
C ALA A 26 -9.42 10.77 20.01
N ALA A 27 -8.10 10.65 20.20
CA ALA A 27 -7.19 11.80 20.20
C ALA A 27 -6.92 12.34 18.77
N TYR A 28 -7.14 11.53 17.73
CA TYR A 28 -6.77 11.85 16.35
C TYR A 28 -7.96 12.39 15.54
N GLN A 29 -8.64 13.40 16.08
CA GLN A 29 -9.84 14.00 15.47
C GLN A 29 -9.59 14.71 14.14
N SER A 30 -8.34 15.05 13.83
CA SER A 30 -7.90 15.70 12.57
C SER A 30 -7.33 14.71 11.55
N VAL A 31 -7.31 13.41 11.88
CA VAL A 31 -6.94 12.35 10.94
C VAL A 31 -8.21 11.80 10.29
N ARG A 32 -8.14 11.49 8.99
CA ARG A 32 -9.21 10.83 8.24
C ARG A 32 -8.67 9.59 7.56
N ILE A 33 -9.47 8.54 7.51
CA ILE A 33 -9.15 7.29 6.84
C ILE A 33 -10.17 7.02 5.73
N PHE A 34 -9.69 6.42 4.64
CA PHE A 34 -10.48 6.02 3.49
C PHE A 34 -9.95 4.68 2.96
N SER A 35 -10.84 3.77 2.56
CA SER A 35 -10.47 2.45 2.06
C SER A 35 -11.12 2.18 0.71
N VAL A 36 -10.28 1.88 -0.29
CA VAL A 36 -10.71 1.45 -1.62
C VAL A 36 -11.14 -0.02 -1.56
N SER A 37 -12.26 -0.36 -2.23
CA SER A 37 -12.70 -1.74 -2.35
C SER A 37 -11.81 -2.56 -3.27
N LEU A 38 -11.79 -3.87 -3.05
CA LEU A 38 -11.04 -4.83 -3.87
C LEU A 38 -11.73 -5.07 -5.21
N VAL A 39 -11.39 -4.26 -6.21
CA VAL A 39 -11.96 -4.34 -7.57
C VAL A 39 -10.85 -4.49 -8.61
N GLN A 40 -11.15 -5.16 -9.72
CA GLN A 40 -10.28 -5.31 -10.89
C GLN A 40 -10.95 -4.71 -12.13
N ALA A 41 -10.17 -4.11 -13.03
CA ALA A 41 -10.68 -3.62 -14.32
C ALA A 41 -9.65 -3.81 -15.44
N GLU A 42 -10.12 -4.18 -16.63
CA GLU A 42 -9.23 -4.35 -17.80
C GLU A 42 -8.80 -3.03 -18.45
N ARG A 43 -9.50 -1.93 -18.12
CA ARG A 43 -9.22 -0.58 -18.58
C ARG A 43 -9.20 0.39 -17.41
N GLU A 44 -8.41 1.44 -17.54
CA GLU A 44 -8.33 2.55 -16.59
C GLU A 44 -9.74 3.12 -16.33
N LEU A 45 -10.16 3.10 -15.06
CA LEU A 45 -11.42 3.68 -14.63
C LEU A 45 -11.19 5.16 -14.24
N GLU A 46 -12.17 6.00 -14.53
CA GLU A 46 -12.14 7.43 -14.15
C GLU A 46 -12.59 7.64 -12.70
N ASP A 47 -13.41 6.74 -12.16
CA ASP A 47 -13.91 6.78 -10.80
C ASP A 47 -13.90 5.39 -10.15
N LEU A 48 -13.89 5.36 -8.81
CA LEU A 48 -13.89 4.14 -8.03
C LEU A 48 -15.24 3.42 -8.18
N ALA A 49 -15.20 2.17 -8.63
CA ALA A 49 -16.41 1.36 -8.77
C ALA A 49 -17.09 1.08 -7.41
N GLN A 50 -16.30 0.96 -6.34
CA GLN A 50 -16.78 0.72 -4.99
C GLN A 50 -15.77 1.24 -3.95
N VAL A 51 -16.30 1.65 -2.79
CA VAL A 51 -15.53 2.14 -1.63
C VAL A 51 -15.94 1.33 -0.40
N ASP A 52 -14.97 0.72 0.28
CA ASP A 52 -15.21 -0.09 1.48
C ASP A 52 -15.44 0.79 2.71
N LEU A 53 -14.71 1.92 2.78
CA LEU A 53 -14.84 2.92 3.83
C LEU A 53 -14.70 4.31 3.25
N GLN A 54 -15.80 5.07 3.23
CA GLN A 54 -15.78 6.50 2.92
C GLN A 54 -14.97 7.27 3.97
N TRP A 55 -14.58 8.50 3.65
CA TRP A 55 -13.78 9.34 4.53
C TRP A 55 -14.39 9.44 5.93
N ALA A 56 -13.73 8.82 6.90
CA ALA A 56 -14.21 8.73 8.26
C ALA A 56 -13.11 9.10 9.25
N LYS A 57 -13.54 9.51 10.45
CA LYS A 57 -12.62 9.60 11.59
C LYS A 57 -12.16 8.19 11.99
N PRO A 58 -10.92 8.02 12.47
CA PRO A 58 -10.49 6.73 12.98
C PRO A 58 -11.32 6.36 14.22
N THR A 59 -11.94 5.19 14.18
CA THR A 59 -12.61 4.57 15.33
C THR A 59 -12.08 3.15 15.49
N SER A 60 -12.27 2.55 16.66
CA SER A 60 -11.91 1.16 16.90
C SER A 60 -12.61 0.18 15.94
N GLU A 61 -13.83 0.53 15.52
CA GLU A 61 -14.65 -0.22 14.57
C GLU A 61 -14.12 -0.10 13.14
N ASN A 62 -13.86 1.13 12.68
CA ASN A 62 -13.43 1.39 11.31
C ASN A 62 -11.95 1.06 11.08
N LEU A 63 -11.14 0.95 12.14
CA LEU A 63 -9.82 0.33 12.08
C LEU A 63 -9.90 -1.21 12.19
N GLY A 64 -11.09 -1.81 12.09
CA GLY A 64 -11.28 -3.25 11.94
C GLY A 64 -10.98 -4.08 13.18
N HIS A 65 -11.34 -3.59 14.37
CA HIS A 65 -11.38 -4.36 15.63
C HIS A 65 -10.13 -5.22 15.89
N GLY A 66 -8.95 -4.61 15.86
CA GLY A 66 -7.67 -5.27 16.20
C GLY A 66 -7.05 -6.11 15.07
N ILE A 67 -7.75 -6.32 13.95
CA ILE A 67 -7.23 -6.99 12.75
C ILE A 67 -6.94 -5.99 11.61
N PHE A 68 -7.26 -4.70 11.77
CA PHE A 68 -6.90 -3.66 10.77
C PHE A 68 -7.53 -3.92 9.39
N LYS A 69 -8.82 -4.27 9.39
CA LYS A 69 -9.59 -4.69 8.20
C LYS A 69 -9.63 -3.64 7.08
N TYR A 70 -9.89 -2.38 7.40
CA TYR A 70 -10.07 -1.30 6.40
C TYR A 70 -8.82 -0.42 6.23
N MET A 71 -7.84 -0.53 7.12
CA MET A 71 -6.65 0.32 7.10
C MET A 71 -5.48 -0.49 7.61
N SER A 72 -4.38 -0.55 6.87
CA SER A 72 -3.20 -1.30 7.29
C SER A 72 -2.61 -0.74 8.59
N ALA A 73 -2.12 -1.64 9.44
CA ALA A 73 -1.36 -1.34 10.64
C ALA A 73 -0.21 -0.36 10.39
N VAL A 74 0.57 -0.61 9.34
CA VAL A 74 1.71 0.23 8.96
C VAL A 74 1.24 1.64 8.61
N CYS A 75 0.12 1.72 7.91
CA CYS A 75 -0.45 2.96 7.39
C CYS A 75 -1.07 3.82 8.49
N TRP A 76 -1.80 3.21 9.42
CA TRP A 76 -2.26 3.89 10.61
C TRP A 76 -1.11 4.40 11.48
N LEU A 77 -0.14 3.54 11.80
CA LEU A 77 0.95 3.90 12.71
C LEU A 77 1.90 4.95 12.12
N PHE A 78 2.08 4.97 10.80
CA PHE A 78 2.84 6.03 10.14
C PHE A 78 2.04 7.33 10.08
N GLY A 79 0.77 7.27 9.69
CA GLY A 79 -0.11 8.44 9.61
C GLY A 79 -0.29 9.15 10.95
N ARG A 80 -0.48 8.41 12.04
CA ARG A 80 -0.54 8.99 13.39
C ARG A 80 0.80 9.65 13.76
N SER A 81 1.94 9.03 13.42
CA SER A 81 3.26 9.56 13.75
C SER A 81 3.55 10.85 12.99
N LEU A 82 3.07 10.95 11.75
CA LEU A 82 3.09 12.19 10.99
C LEU A 82 2.22 13.25 11.65
N TYR A 83 1.03 12.88 12.14
CA TYR A 83 0.15 13.81 12.85
C TYR A 83 0.81 14.35 14.10
N ASP A 84 1.37 13.48 14.93
CA ASP A 84 2.05 13.84 16.16
C ASP A 84 3.22 14.80 15.90
N THR A 85 3.93 14.63 14.78
CA THR A 85 5.09 15.44 14.41
C THR A 85 4.69 16.77 13.76
N LEU A 86 3.74 16.75 12.84
CA LEU A 86 3.41 17.91 12.00
C LEU A 86 2.28 18.76 12.58
N GLN A 87 1.37 18.17 13.35
CA GLN A 87 0.15 18.79 13.87
C GLN A 87 -0.76 19.38 12.77
N TYR A 88 -0.73 18.81 11.55
CA TYR A 88 -1.60 19.17 10.43
C TYR A 88 -2.65 18.07 10.17
N PRO A 89 -3.85 18.40 9.64
CA PRO A 89 -4.82 17.39 9.25
C PRO A 89 -4.24 16.41 8.21
N ILE A 90 -4.44 15.11 8.44
CA ILE A 90 -3.88 14.03 7.59
C ILE A 90 -4.98 13.12 7.08
N GLY A 91 -5.03 12.94 5.76
CA GLY A 91 -5.85 11.92 5.10
C GLY A 91 -5.01 10.69 4.74
N LEU A 92 -5.48 9.52 5.16
CA LEU A 92 -4.88 8.23 4.84
C LEU A 92 -5.82 7.46 3.91
N VAL A 93 -5.34 7.14 2.71
CA VAL A 93 -6.04 6.27 1.77
C VAL A 93 -5.36 4.90 1.78
N SER A 94 -6.16 3.86 2.00
CA SER A 94 -5.75 2.46 1.91
C SER A 94 -6.19 1.89 0.57
N SER A 95 -5.22 1.50 -0.26
CA SER A 95 -5.45 0.75 -1.50
C SER A 95 -4.47 -0.43 -1.52
N SER A 96 -4.98 -1.63 -1.27
CA SER A 96 -4.10 -2.78 -1.01
C SER A 96 -4.78 -4.12 -1.22
N TRP A 97 -4.08 -5.04 -1.89
CA TRP A 97 -4.57 -6.39 -2.12
C TRP A 97 -3.45 -7.41 -1.95
N ALA A 98 -3.67 -8.38 -1.07
CA ALA A 98 -2.70 -9.42 -0.76
C ALA A 98 -2.38 -10.38 -1.91
N GLY A 99 -1.11 -10.82 -1.96
CA GLY A 99 -0.64 -11.84 -2.88
C GLY A 99 -0.58 -11.36 -4.34
N THR A 100 -0.42 -10.06 -4.56
CA THR A 100 -0.43 -9.45 -5.90
C THR A 100 0.99 -9.09 -6.35
N PRO A 101 1.33 -9.32 -7.63
CA PRO A 101 2.62 -8.93 -8.18
C PRO A 101 2.59 -7.46 -8.64
N ILE A 102 3.76 -6.83 -8.78
CA ILE A 102 3.87 -5.41 -9.15
C ILE A 102 3.22 -5.11 -10.51
N GLU A 103 3.16 -6.09 -11.39
CA GLU A 103 2.55 -5.97 -12.70
C GLU A 103 1.05 -5.67 -12.64
N ALA A 104 0.35 -6.12 -11.61
CA ALA A 104 -1.06 -5.80 -11.42
C ALA A 104 -1.28 -4.31 -11.06
N TRP A 105 -0.28 -3.69 -10.42
CA TRP A 105 -0.28 -2.29 -9.94
C TRP A 105 0.42 -1.30 -10.88
N SER A 106 1.06 -1.80 -11.93
CA SER A 106 1.74 -0.97 -12.93
C SER A 106 0.79 -0.68 -14.09
N SER A 107 0.80 0.55 -14.61
CA SER A 107 0.08 0.86 -15.83
C SER A 107 0.63 0.07 -17.03
N GLY A 108 -0.20 -0.09 -18.06
CA GLY A 108 0.24 -0.73 -19.30
C GLY A 108 1.41 0.02 -19.94
N ARG A 109 1.56 1.33 -19.68
CA ARG A 109 2.67 2.16 -20.18
C ARG A 109 3.98 1.77 -19.53
N SER A 110 4.02 1.69 -18.19
CA SER A 110 5.21 1.27 -17.43
C SER A 110 5.64 -0.15 -17.78
N LEU A 111 4.68 -1.07 -17.93
CA LEU A 111 4.97 -2.46 -18.28
C LEU A 111 5.55 -2.61 -19.70
N ARG A 112 5.03 -1.83 -20.67
CA ARG A 112 5.59 -1.80 -22.03
C ARG A 112 7.01 -1.26 -22.06
N ALA A 113 7.29 -0.21 -21.30
CA ALA A 113 8.63 0.37 -21.22
C ALA A 113 9.69 -0.65 -20.73
N CYS A 114 9.28 -1.62 -19.91
CA CYS A 114 10.14 -2.68 -19.39
C CYS A 114 10.06 -4.02 -20.14
N GLY A 115 9.35 -4.10 -21.26
CA GLY A 115 9.26 -5.34 -22.05
C GLY A 115 8.50 -6.49 -21.36
N VAL A 116 7.61 -6.18 -20.41
CA VAL A 116 6.84 -7.21 -19.68
C VAL A 116 5.80 -7.87 -20.59
N LEU A 117 5.11 -7.09 -21.43
CA LEU A 117 4.06 -7.60 -22.32
C LEU A 117 4.59 -8.56 -23.41
N THR A 118 5.88 -8.50 -23.72
CA THR A 118 6.51 -9.34 -24.74
C THR A 118 6.89 -10.74 -24.24
N ARG A 119 6.87 -10.99 -22.93
CA ARG A 119 7.36 -12.27 -22.35
C ARG A 119 6.29 -13.33 -22.07
N GLY A 120 5.03 -13.03 -22.36
CA GLY A 120 3.91 -13.93 -22.07
C GLY A 120 3.64 -14.08 -20.56
N LEU A 121 2.40 -14.44 -20.21
CA LEU A 121 2.02 -14.74 -18.84
C LEU A 121 2.67 -16.08 -18.46
N ILE A 122 3.78 -16.07 -17.73
CA ILE A 122 4.23 -17.29 -17.04
C ILE A 122 3.25 -17.49 -15.89
N PRO A 123 2.35 -18.50 -15.91
CA PRO A 123 1.49 -18.76 -14.78
C PRO A 123 2.41 -19.19 -13.64
N SER A 124 2.51 -18.37 -12.60
CA SER A 124 3.23 -18.76 -11.41
C SER A 124 2.22 -19.28 -10.41
N ASP A 125 2.34 -20.56 -10.05
CA ASP A 125 1.56 -21.24 -9.01
C ASP A 125 1.71 -20.57 -7.61
N SER A 126 2.51 -19.51 -7.50
CA SER A 126 2.85 -18.81 -6.25
C SER A 126 2.10 -17.49 -6.03
N VAL A 127 1.26 -17.05 -6.96
CA VAL A 127 0.50 -15.79 -6.83
C VAL A 127 -0.93 -16.10 -6.37
N THR A 128 -1.28 -15.70 -5.15
CA THR A 128 -2.60 -15.97 -4.55
C THR A 128 -3.63 -14.87 -4.80
N GLY A 129 -3.20 -13.68 -5.21
CA GLY A 129 -4.06 -12.54 -5.55
C GLY A 129 -4.17 -12.27 -7.06
N PRO A 130 -4.89 -11.21 -7.46
CA PRO A 130 -4.95 -10.76 -8.85
C PRO A 130 -3.56 -10.60 -9.47
N SER A 131 -3.31 -11.32 -10.56
CA SER A 131 -2.01 -11.38 -11.23
C SER A 131 -2.03 -10.84 -12.67
N LYS A 132 -3.22 -10.56 -13.20
CA LYS A 132 -3.38 -9.95 -14.53
C LYS A 132 -2.74 -8.57 -14.53
N TYR A 133 -2.14 -8.21 -15.66
CA TYR A 133 -1.44 -6.94 -15.79
C TYR A 133 -2.37 -5.75 -15.68
N SER A 134 -1.93 -4.72 -14.96
CA SER A 134 -2.59 -3.43 -14.77
C SER A 134 -3.99 -3.45 -14.17
N VAL A 135 -4.56 -4.60 -13.82
CA VAL A 135 -5.97 -4.68 -13.40
C VAL A 135 -6.26 -3.94 -12.09
N LEU A 136 -5.27 -3.82 -11.20
CA LEU A 136 -5.41 -3.11 -9.93
C LEU A 136 -5.04 -1.63 -10.08
N TRP A 137 -4.04 -1.32 -10.91
CA TRP A 137 -3.78 0.06 -11.33
C TRP A 137 -5.07 0.70 -11.86
N ASN A 138 -5.70 0.02 -12.82
CA ASN A 138 -6.88 0.48 -13.53
C ASN A 138 -8.08 0.77 -12.62
N ALA A 139 -8.31 -0.09 -11.62
CA ALA A 139 -9.52 -0.03 -10.79
C ALA A 139 -9.32 0.65 -9.42
N MET A 140 -8.12 0.57 -8.85
CA MET A 140 -7.88 0.95 -7.46
C MET A 140 -6.94 2.14 -7.27
N ILE A 141 -6.16 2.52 -8.30
CA ILE A 141 -5.19 3.62 -8.22
C ILE A 141 -5.51 4.73 -9.22
N HIS A 142 -5.72 4.39 -10.50
CA HIS A 142 -6.00 5.36 -11.56
C HIS A 142 -7.19 6.28 -11.22
N PRO A 143 -8.33 5.79 -10.68
CA PRO A 143 -9.43 6.65 -10.27
C PRO A 143 -9.05 7.74 -9.25
N LEU A 144 -8.00 7.53 -8.46
CA LEU A 144 -7.56 8.46 -7.42
C LEU A 144 -6.70 9.60 -7.98
N HIS A 145 -6.35 9.59 -9.27
CA HIS A 145 -5.36 10.50 -9.88
C HIS A 145 -5.67 12.00 -9.75
N ASN A 146 -6.93 12.37 -9.50
CA ASN A 146 -7.37 13.75 -9.28
C ASN A 146 -7.17 14.22 -7.83
N MET A 147 -6.79 13.32 -6.92
CA MET A 147 -6.49 13.66 -5.53
C MET A 147 -5.09 14.26 -5.37
N THR A 148 -4.94 15.18 -4.41
CA THR A 148 -3.65 15.80 -4.09
C THR A 148 -2.86 14.94 -3.11
N LEU A 149 -1.73 14.40 -3.57
CA LEU A 149 -0.86 13.55 -2.77
C LEU A 149 0.31 14.31 -2.17
N LYS A 150 0.73 13.88 -0.98
CA LYS A 150 1.98 14.32 -0.35
C LYS A 150 3.02 13.22 -0.23
N GLY A 151 2.62 11.96 -0.38
CA GLY A 151 3.56 10.85 -0.37
C GLY A 151 2.85 9.53 -0.55
N VAL A 152 3.65 8.53 -0.92
CA VAL A 152 3.21 7.13 -1.01
C VAL A 152 4.06 6.26 -0.11
N ILE A 153 3.44 5.32 0.60
CA ILE A 153 4.14 4.18 1.20
C ILE A 153 3.78 2.95 0.41
N TRP A 154 4.82 2.23 0.00
CA TRP A 154 4.72 1.05 -0.82
C TRP A 154 5.34 -0.14 -0.10
N TYR A 155 4.52 -1.13 0.19
CA TYR A 155 5.01 -2.42 0.69
C TYR A 155 4.47 -3.52 -0.21
N GLN A 156 5.35 -4.04 -1.08
CA GLN A 156 5.10 -5.16 -1.97
C GLN A 156 6.46 -5.76 -2.40
N GLY A 157 6.45 -7.01 -2.83
CA GLY A 157 7.58 -7.65 -3.52
C GLY A 157 7.62 -9.17 -3.32
N GLU A 158 6.89 -9.68 -2.33
CA GLU A 158 6.82 -11.08 -1.94
C GLU A 158 6.39 -11.98 -3.11
N SER A 159 5.35 -11.58 -3.84
CA SER A 159 4.85 -12.33 -5.00
C SER A 159 5.80 -12.25 -6.20
N ASN A 160 6.72 -11.28 -6.26
CA ASN A 160 7.69 -11.15 -7.35
C ASN A 160 9.01 -11.91 -7.08
N VAL A 161 9.18 -12.55 -5.91
CA VAL A 161 10.36 -13.38 -5.62
C VAL A 161 10.52 -14.52 -6.64
N ASN A 162 9.40 -15.09 -7.09
CA ASN A 162 9.32 -16.20 -8.05
C ASN A 162 8.51 -15.86 -9.31
N PHE A 163 8.26 -14.56 -9.57
CA PHE A 163 7.49 -14.09 -10.72
C PHE A 163 8.15 -12.84 -11.28
N ASN A 164 8.68 -12.92 -12.50
CA ASN A 164 9.34 -11.81 -13.22
C ASN A 164 10.35 -11.02 -12.37
N ARG A 165 11.06 -11.71 -11.46
CA ARG A 165 12.00 -11.10 -10.51
C ARG A 165 13.05 -10.24 -11.20
N ASP A 166 13.53 -10.70 -12.35
CA ASP A 166 14.53 -10.02 -13.16
C ASP A 166 14.02 -8.71 -13.78
N LEU A 167 12.70 -8.60 -14.00
CA LEU A 167 12.06 -7.39 -14.51
C LEU A 167 11.74 -6.38 -13.40
N TYR A 168 11.71 -6.79 -12.13
CA TYR A 168 11.36 -5.92 -10.99
C TYR A 168 12.23 -4.65 -10.91
N ASN A 169 13.52 -4.77 -11.25
CA ASN A 169 14.46 -3.64 -11.25
C ASN A 169 14.11 -2.57 -12.30
N CYS A 170 13.38 -2.93 -13.36
CA CYS A 170 12.85 -1.97 -14.33
C CYS A 170 11.43 -1.53 -13.95
N THR A 171 10.55 -2.49 -13.65
CA THR A 171 9.11 -2.21 -13.46
C THR A 171 8.86 -1.33 -12.24
N PHE A 172 9.62 -1.49 -11.16
CA PHE A 172 9.41 -0.70 -9.95
C PHE A 172 9.73 0.79 -10.14
N PRO A 173 10.92 1.20 -10.66
CA PRO A 173 11.16 2.59 -11.02
C PRO A 173 10.16 3.14 -12.06
N ALA A 174 9.78 2.33 -13.06
CA ALA A 174 8.83 2.74 -14.09
C ALA A 174 7.40 2.94 -13.54
N LEU A 175 7.00 2.17 -12.53
CA LEU A 175 5.75 2.38 -11.79
C LEU A 175 5.78 3.71 -11.05
N ILE A 176 6.85 3.98 -10.30
CA ILE A 176 6.98 5.22 -9.51
C ILE A 176 6.90 6.45 -10.41
N GLU A 177 7.61 6.44 -11.54
CA GLU A 177 7.60 7.58 -12.46
C GLU A 177 6.22 7.80 -13.11
N ASP A 178 5.53 6.74 -13.50
CA ASP A 178 4.20 6.85 -14.09
C ASP A 178 3.14 7.31 -13.06
N TRP A 179 3.25 6.88 -11.80
CA TRP A 179 2.40 7.39 -10.73
C TRP A 179 2.65 8.87 -10.48
N ARG A 180 3.93 9.28 -10.38
CA ARG A 180 4.31 10.70 -10.25
C ARG A 180 3.72 11.56 -11.36
N GLN A 181 3.83 11.09 -12.60
CA GLN A 181 3.26 11.79 -13.75
C GLN A 181 1.73 11.84 -13.70
N THR A 182 1.08 10.71 -13.40
CA THR A 182 -0.38 10.58 -13.42
C THR A 182 -1.02 11.45 -12.35
N PHE A 183 -0.54 11.38 -11.10
CA PHE A 183 -1.09 12.20 -10.02
C PHE A 183 -0.74 13.69 -10.16
N HIS A 184 0.46 14.04 -10.62
CA HIS A 184 0.79 15.44 -10.91
C HIS A 184 -0.13 16.04 -11.97
N ARG A 185 -0.40 15.28 -13.04
CA ARG A 185 -1.25 15.74 -14.14
C ARG A 185 -2.74 15.75 -13.77
N GLY A 186 -3.25 14.69 -13.14
CA GLY A 186 -4.66 14.58 -12.72
C GLY A 186 -5.05 15.62 -11.67
N SER A 187 -4.19 15.86 -10.68
CA SER A 187 -4.40 16.92 -9.67
C SER A 187 -4.09 18.34 -10.18
N GLN A 188 -3.91 18.53 -11.49
CA GLN A 188 -3.63 19.83 -12.11
C GLN A 188 -2.41 20.55 -11.49
N GLY A 189 -1.37 19.79 -11.14
CA GLY A 189 -0.13 20.29 -10.57
C GLY A 189 -0.14 20.46 -9.04
N GLN A 190 -1.25 20.20 -8.35
CA GLN A 190 -1.30 20.31 -6.88
C GLN A 190 -0.46 19.23 -6.17
N THR A 191 -0.37 18.04 -6.76
CA THR A 191 0.56 17.00 -6.33
C THR A 191 1.95 17.35 -6.85
N GLU A 192 2.92 17.46 -5.94
CA GLU A 192 4.32 17.72 -6.28
C GLU A 192 4.86 16.65 -7.22
N ARG A 193 5.50 17.04 -8.34
CA ARG A 193 5.95 16.08 -9.37
C ARG A 193 6.88 15.00 -8.82
N PHE A 194 7.69 15.32 -7.81
CA PHE A 194 8.64 14.40 -7.18
C PHE A 194 8.26 14.09 -5.73
N PHE A 195 6.97 13.95 -5.43
CA PHE A 195 6.52 13.58 -4.09
C PHE A 195 7.26 12.32 -3.56
N PRO A 196 7.48 12.23 -2.24
CA PRO A 196 8.22 11.14 -1.62
C PRO A 196 7.50 9.80 -1.82
N PHE A 197 8.28 8.80 -2.24
CA PHE A 197 7.82 7.42 -2.44
C PHE A 197 8.61 6.52 -1.50
N GLY A 198 8.07 6.26 -0.31
CA GLY A 198 8.69 5.38 0.67
C GLY A 198 8.37 3.92 0.34
N PHE A 199 9.36 3.03 0.39
CA PHE A 199 9.14 1.62 0.16
C PHE A 199 9.91 0.73 1.15
N VAL A 200 9.41 -0.49 1.34
CA VAL A 200 10.00 -1.49 2.23
C VAL A 200 10.78 -2.51 1.42
N GLN A 201 11.99 -2.84 1.86
CA GLN A 201 12.73 -3.98 1.33
C GLN A 201 12.23 -5.28 1.97
N VAL A 202 11.74 -6.20 1.14
CA VAL A 202 11.29 -7.52 1.59
C VAL A 202 12.48 -8.27 2.20
N CYS A 203 12.29 -8.79 3.41
CA CYS A 203 13.31 -9.58 4.08
C CYS A 203 13.40 -10.97 3.44
N VAL A 204 14.61 -11.37 3.04
CA VAL A 204 14.85 -12.74 2.59
C VAL A 204 14.85 -13.64 3.81
N GLY A 205 13.81 -14.47 3.96
CA GLY A 205 13.85 -15.60 4.87
C GLY A 205 15.01 -16.52 4.45
N ARG A 206 16.13 -16.49 5.18
CA ARG A 206 17.23 -17.44 4.94
C ARG A 206 16.69 -18.87 5.11
N LYS A 207 16.57 -19.63 4.02
CA LYS A 207 17.06 -21.00 4.08
C LYS A 207 18.58 -20.88 4.30
N LYS A 208 19.06 -21.41 5.43
CA LYS A 208 20.42 -21.25 5.96
C LYS A 208 21.50 -21.24 4.85
N VAL A 209 22.15 -20.10 4.65
CA VAL A 209 23.53 -20.05 4.16
C VAL A 209 24.31 -19.16 5.12
N TRP A 210 25.37 -19.74 5.69
CA TRP A 210 26.30 -19.12 6.63
C TRP A 210 27.26 -18.22 5.84
N GLY A 211 27.56 -17.02 6.35
CA GLY A 211 28.62 -16.16 5.80
C GLY A 211 28.18 -14.75 5.42
N MET A 212 28.69 -13.79 6.21
CA MET A 212 28.87 -12.37 5.92
C MET A 212 27.60 -11.50 5.83
N GLY A 213 27.65 -10.38 6.55
CA GLY A 213 26.48 -9.59 6.93
C GLY A 213 26.36 -8.26 6.20
N VAL A 214 25.11 -7.83 6.05
CA VAL A 214 24.60 -6.48 6.29
C VAL A 214 23.17 -6.69 6.79
N GLY A 215 22.85 -6.18 7.99
CA GLY A 215 21.63 -6.50 8.71
C GLY A 215 20.45 -5.62 8.34
N VAL A 216 19.36 -6.24 7.88
CA VAL A 216 17.99 -5.86 8.23
C VAL A 216 17.33 -7.14 8.73
N CYS A 217 17.39 -7.37 10.04
CA CYS A 217 16.70 -8.46 10.71
C CYS A 217 15.25 -8.03 10.99
N CYS A 218 14.30 -8.41 10.12
CA CYS A 218 13.02 -8.85 10.67
C CYS A 218 13.27 -10.23 11.26
N GLY A 219 13.27 -10.32 12.59
CA GLY A 219 13.27 -11.59 13.30
C GLY A 219 12.19 -12.49 12.72
N GLY A 220 12.55 -13.76 12.50
CA GLY A 220 11.81 -14.69 11.67
C GLY A 220 10.32 -14.74 11.99
N LEU A 221 9.50 -14.58 10.96
CA LEU A 221 8.10 -14.98 10.98
C LEU A 221 7.78 -15.73 9.69
N PHE A 222 7.05 -16.81 9.91
CA PHE A 222 6.82 -17.99 9.09
C PHE A 222 5.99 -17.69 7.82
N PRO A 223 5.99 -18.60 6.81
CA PRO A 223 5.13 -18.47 5.64
C PRO A 223 3.66 -18.41 6.07
N GLY A 224 2.92 -17.37 5.64
CA GLY A 224 1.50 -17.18 5.96
C GLY A 224 1.13 -15.86 6.65
N ILE A 225 2.01 -14.87 6.66
CA ILE A 225 1.71 -13.54 7.21
C ILE A 225 0.78 -12.77 6.25
N HIS A 226 -0.51 -12.69 6.61
CA HIS A 226 -1.43 -11.68 6.08
C HIS A 226 -1.24 -10.37 6.87
N ILE A 227 -0.18 -9.62 6.57
CA ILE A 227 -0.21 -8.18 6.84
C ILE A 227 -0.95 -7.59 5.63
N PRO A 228 -2.08 -6.90 5.79
CA PRO A 228 -2.67 -6.15 4.68
C PRO A 228 -1.59 -5.20 4.17
N PHE A 229 -1.22 -5.43 2.91
CA PHE A 229 -0.30 -4.62 2.11
C PHE A 229 -0.77 -3.17 2.16
N CYS A 230 0.07 -2.22 1.80
CA CYS A 230 -0.38 -0.83 1.76
C CYS A 230 0.27 -0.14 0.58
N ALA A 231 -0.54 0.28 -0.39
CA ALA A 231 -0.28 1.56 -1.04
C ALA A 231 -0.94 2.59 -0.13
N LEU A 232 -0.15 3.18 0.79
CA LEU A 232 -0.61 4.36 1.50
C LEU A 232 -0.58 5.48 0.49
N ILE A 233 -1.72 6.09 0.26
CA ILE A 233 -1.79 7.35 -0.46
C ILE A 233 -2.09 8.40 0.63
N VAL A 234 -1.11 9.23 0.97
CA VAL A 234 -1.32 10.32 1.93
C VAL A 234 -1.90 11.50 1.16
N CYS A 235 -3.21 11.71 1.29
CA CYS A 235 -3.89 12.90 0.79
C CYS A 235 -3.82 13.99 1.87
N TRP A 236 -3.26 15.15 1.53
CA TRP A 236 -3.42 16.36 2.34
C TRP A 236 -4.44 17.25 1.67
N SER A 237 -5.59 17.45 2.30
CA SER A 237 -6.46 18.56 1.93
C SER A 237 -5.91 19.83 2.59
N LYS A 238 -5.39 20.75 1.76
CA LYS A 238 -5.37 22.16 2.10
C LYS A 238 -6.56 22.80 1.37
N THR A 239 -7.76 22.60 1.88
CA THR A 239 -8.87 23.50 1.62
C THR A 239 -9.42 23.98 2.95
N GLU A 240 -9.28 25.28 3.16
CA GLU A 240 -10.08 26.03 4.10
C GLU A 240 -11.55 25.71 3.81
N CYS A 241 -12.23 25.02 4.73
CA CYS A 241 -13.69 25.11 4.80
C CYS A 241 -14.01 26.49 5.40
N GLN A 242 -13.99 27.52 4.57
CA GLN A 242 -14.89 28.67 4.69
C GLN A 242 -16.01 28.36 3.68
N THR A 243 -17.28 28.20 4.02
CA THR A 243 -18.17 28.74 5.08
C THR A 243 -19.26 27.71 5.37
#